data_AF-A0A1L0DGP8-F1
#
_entry.id   AF-A0A1L0DGP8-F1
#
_cell.length_a   1.000
_cell.length_b   1.000
_cell.length_c   1.000
_cell.angle_alpha   90.00
_cell.angle_beta   90.00
_cell.angle_gamma   90.00
#
_symmetry.space_group_name_H-M   'P 1'
#
loop_
_entity.id
_entity.type
_entity.pdbx_description
1 polymer ?
#
loop_
_entity_poly.entity_id
_entity_poly.type
_entity_poly.pdbx_seq_one_letter_code
_entity_poly.pdbx_strand_id
1 'polypeptide(L)'
;MSELPDSIRIDDIVSSKIDPETIYKELDRLKVEVNILRNDMSLFVKALATIPDNHSQHEYYNTLVAKLQTVKASIQEYCVQYNRLLPIINLALIKLGHEVEGSKIGVSPQKLPKKRTSMSR
;
A
#
# COMPACT_ATOMS: atom_id res chain seq x y z
N MET A 1 -9.52 12.58 5.25
CA MET A 1 -9.56 12.37 3.79
C MET A 1 -8.14 12.51 3.27
N SER A 2 -7.76 11.75 2.24
CA SER A 2 -6.40 11.80 1.70
C SER A 2 -6.15 13.14 0.99
N GLU A 3 -5.02 13.78 1.29
CA GLU A 3 -4.59 15.04 0.64
C GLU A 3 -3.77 14.81 -0.62
N LEU A 4 -3.36 13.57 -0.90
CA LEU A 4 -2.67 13.24 -2.14
C LEU A 4 -3.66 13.36 -3.33
N PRO A 5 -3.17 13.40 -4.57
CA PRO A 5 -3.99 13.22 -5.77
C PRO A 5 -4.24 11.72 -6.04
N ASP A 6 -5.36 11.35 -6.66
CA ASP A 6 -5.75 9.94 -6.91
C ASP A 6 -4.73 9.16 -7.75
N SER A 7 -3.98 9.86 -8.60
CA SER A 7 -2.90 9.31 -9.41
C SER A 7 -1.63 10.11 -9.19
N ILE A 8 -0.53 9.40 -8.90
CA ILE A 8 0.79 9.99 -8.68
C ILE A 8 1.71 9.50 -9.78
N ARG A 9 2.34 10.41 -10.51
CA ARG A 9 3.41 10.08 -11.46
C ARG A 9 4.76 10.49 -10.87
N ILE A 10 5.81 9.78 -11.30
CA ILE A 10 7.19 10.08 -10.88
C ILE A 10 7.55 11.54 -11.21
N ASP A 11 7.13 12.05 -12.38
CA ASP A 11 7.39 13.42 -12.81
C ASP A 11 6.76 14.47 -11.90
N ASP A 12 5.59 14.19 -11.30
CA ASP A 12 4.92 15.13 -10.38
C ASP A 12 5.65 15.23 -9.04
N ILE A 13 6.36 14.17 -8.63
CA ILE A 13 7.24 14.17 -7.45
C ILE A 13 8.52 14.95 -7.76
N VAL A 14 9.16 14.67 -8.90
CA VAL A 14 10.42 15.32 -9.29
C VAL A 14 10.22 16.83 -9.55
N SER A 15 9.06 17.22 -10.07
CA SER A 15 8.69 18.61 -10.30
C SER A 15 8.15 19.34 -9.05
N SER A 16 8.20 18.71 -7.87
CA SER A 16 7.74 19.29 -6.59
C SER A 16 6.27 19.74 -6.59
N LYS A 17 5.42 19.14 -7.45
CA LYS A 17 3.97 19.39 -7.42
C LYS A 17 3.28 18.70 -6.25
N ILE A 18 3.91 17.65 -5.72
CA ILE A 18 3.45 16.94 -4.52
C ILE A 18 4.40 17.29 -3.40
N ASP A 19 3.85 17.83 -2.32
CA ASP A 19 4.60 18.14 -1.10
C ASP A 19 5.09 16.83 -0.45
N PRO A 20 6.41 16.68 -0.19
CA PRO A 20 6.94 15.56 0.56
C PRO A 20 6.24 15.32 1.91
N GLU A 21 5.81 16.36 2.60
CA GLU A 21 5.11 16.21 3.89
C GLU A 21 3.81 15.42 3.74
N THR A 22 3.05 15.68 2.68
CA THR A 22 1.81 14.94 2.36
C THR A 22 2.10 13.45 2.10
N ILE A 23 3.22 13.13 1.45
CA ILE A 23 3.66 11.76 1.23
C ILE A 23 3.98 11.07 2.56
N TYR A 24 4.72 11.73 3.44
CA TYR A 24 5.08 11.17 4.75
C TYR A 24 3.84 10.91 5.61
N LYS A 25 2.89 11.85 5.64
CA LYS A 25 1.62 11.70 6.35
C LYS A 25 0.86 10.45 5.88
N GLU A 26 0.80 10.21 4.57
CA GLU A 26 0.10 9.04 4.06
C GLU A 26 0.85 7.72 4.26
N LEU A 27 2.18 7.74 4.27
CA LEU A 27 2.95 6.56 4.71
C LEU A 27 2.68 6.22 6.17
N ASP A 28 2.64 7.22 7.06
CA ASP A 28 2.36 6.99 8.47
C ASP A 28 0.92 6.52 8.70
N ARG A 29 -0.04 7.07 7.96
CA ARG A 29 -1.41 6.58 7.97
C ARG A 29 -1.49 5.12 7.50
N LEU A 30 -0.82 4.77 6.40
CA LEU A 30 -0.83 3.40 5.87
C LEU A 30 -0.21 2.40 6.85
N LYS A 31 0.82 2.80 7.61
CA LYS A 31 1.38 2.01 8.72
C LYS A 31 0.37 1.78 9.84
N VAL A 32 -0.48 2.76 10.15
CA VAL A 32 -1.56 2.58 11.14
C VAL A 32 -2.62 1.63 10.59
N GLU A 33 -3.04 1.82 9.34
CA GLU A 33 -4.08 0.99 8.71
C GLU A 33 -3.67 -0.48 8.59
N VAL A 34 -2.42 -0.80 8.23
CA VAL A 34 -1.96 -2.20 8.19
C VAL A 34 -1.95 -2.85 9.57
N ASN A 35 -1.66 -2.08 10.62
CA ASN A 35 -1.70 -2.59 11.99
C ASN A 35 -3.14 -2.87 12.46
N ILE A 36 -4.10 -2.01 12.07
CA ILE A 36 -5.53 -2.24 12.32
C ILE A 36 -5.98 -3.51 11.59
N LEU A 37 -5.67 -3.63 10.29
CA LEU A 37 -6.00 -4.80 9.49
C LEU A 37 -5.44 -6.09 10.10
N ARG A 38 -4.18 -6.09 10.55
CA ARG A 38 -3.57 -7.24 11.24
C ARG A 38 -4.37 -7.62 12.49
N ASN A 39 -4.79 -6.66 13.28
CA ASN A 39 -5.58 -6.90 14.49
C ASN A 39 -6.97 -7.48 14.14
N ASP A 40 -7.63 -6.93 13.13
CA ASP A 40 -8.94 -7.42 12.67
C ASP A 40 -8.86 -8.85 12.12
N MET A 41 -7.81 -9.15 11.35
CA MET A 41 -7.52 -10.52 10.90
C MET A 41 -7.29 -11.47 12.08
N SER A 42 -6.55 -11.04 13.11
CA SER A 42 -6.36 -11.84 14.32
C SER A 42 -7.67 -12.12 15.04
N LEU A 43 -8.53 -11.11 15.18
CA LEU A 43 -9.85 -11.25 15.79
C LEU A 43 -10.77 -12.15 14.97
N PHE A 44 -10.71 -12.08 13.64
CA PHE A 44 -11.47 -12.96 12.76
C PHE A 44 -11.03 -14.42 12.89
N VAL A 45 -9.73 -14.70 12.88
CA VAL A 45 -9.19 -16.06 13.08
C VAL A 45 -9.58 -16.61 14.45
N LYS A 46 -9.50 -15.79 15.52
CA LYS A 46 -9.96 -16.20 16.85
C LYS A 46 -11.45 -16.53 16.88
N ALA A 47 -12.26 -15.73 16.21
CA ALA A 47 -13.70 -15.98 16.11
C ALA A 47 -14.00 -17.27 15.32
N LEU A 48 -13.23 -17.59 14.29
CA LEU A 48 -13.36 -18.86 13.56
C LEU A 48 -12.98 -20.09 14.39
N ALA A 49 -11.98 -19.94 15.27
CA ALA A 49 -11.45 -21.02 16.08
C ALA A 49 -12.24 -21.26 17.38
N THR A 50 -13.15 -20.36 17.75
CA THR A 50 -13.86 -20.39 19.04
C THR A 50 -15.36 -20.41 18.81
N ILE A 51 -16.02 -21.51 19.15
CA ILE A 51 -17.49 -21.57 19.20
C ILE A 51 -17.90 -21.16 20.63
N PRO A 52 -18.61 -20.04 20.82
CA PRO A 52 -19.02 -19.63 22.15
C PRO A 52 -20.12 -20.55 22.69
N ASP A 53 -20.00 -20.95 23.96
CA ASP A 53 -20.94 -21.89 24.61
C ASP A 53 -22.39 -21.39 24.67
N ASN A 54 -22.60 -20.07 24.55
CA ASN A 54 -23.89 -19.39 24.79
C ASN A 54 -24.52 -18.78 23.53
N HIS A 55 -23.96 -19.01 22.33
CA HIS A 55 -24.48 -18.43 21.09
C HIS A 55 -25.25 -19.45 20.26
N SER A 56 -26.32 -19.00 19.60
CA SER A 56 -26.94 -19.81 18.56
C SER A 56 -25.99 -19.93 17.35
N GLN A 57 -26.08 -21.05 16.61
CA GLN A 57 -25.30 -21.25 15.39
C GLN A 57 -25.51 -20.12 14.37
N HIS A 58 -26.70 -19.53 14.36
CA HIS A 58 -27.04 -18.42 13.48
C HIS A 58 -26.33 -17.12 13.87
N GLU A 59 -26.30 -16.77 15.16
CA GLU A 59 -25.57 -15.58 15.65
C GLU A 59 -24.06 -15.71 15.45
N TYR A 60 -23.53 -16.92 15.66
CA TYR A 60 -22.13 -17.23 15.38
C TYR A 60 -21.80 -16.99 13.90
N TYR A 61 -22.61 -17.55 13.00
CA TYR A 61 -22.45 -17.37 11.55
C TYR A 61 -22.53 -15.89 11.15
N ASN A 62 -23.53 -15.15 11.64
CA ASN A 62 -23.69 -13.73 11.33
C ASN A 62 -22.48 -12.92 11.80
N THR A 63 -21.94 -13.22 12.98
CA THR A 63 -20.74 -12.57 13.52
C THR A 63 -19.52 -12.84 12.65
N LEU A 64 -19.34 -14.08 12.18
CA LEU A 64 -18.25 -14.44 11.28
C LEU A 64 -18.35 -13.72 9.94
N VAL A 65 -19.54 -13.71 9.34
CA VAL A 65 -19.76 -13.02 8.05
C VAL A 65 -19.47 -11.54 8.19
N ALA A 66 -19.95 -10.89 9.26
CA ALA A 66 -19.69 -9.47 9.50
C ALA A 66 -18.18 -9.18 9.60
N LYS A 67 -17.44 -9.96 10.41
CA LYS A 67 -15.98 -9.83 10.54
C LYS A 67 -15.24 -10.08 9.22
N LEU A 68 -15.67 -11.05 8.43
CA LEU A 68 -15.09 -11.33 7.12
C LEU A 68 -15.29 -10.15 6.16
N GLN A 69 -16.48 -9.54 6.15
CA GLN A 69 -16.74 -8.36 5.31
C GLN A 69 -15.86 -7.18 5.73
N THR A 70 -15.69 -6.95 7.04
CA THR A 70 -14.78 -5.92 7.55
C THR A 70 -13.36 -6.15 7.06
N VAL A 71 -12.80 -7.35 7.26
CA VAL A 71 -11.44 -7.69 6.81
C VAL A 71 -11.29 -7.51 5.30
N LYS A 72 -12.28 -7.95 4.51
CA LYS A 72 -12.25 -7.80 3.05
C LYS A 72 -12.26 -6.34 2.62
N ALA A 73 -13.11 -5.51 3.21
CA ALA A 73 -13.18 -4.08 2.93
C ALA A 73 -11.85 -3.39 3.29
N SER A 74 -11.31 -3.67 4.48
CA SER A 74 -10.02 -3.10 4.91
C SER A 74 -8.85 -3.52 4.01
N ILE A 75 -8.82 -4.76 3.51
CA ILE A 75 -7.81 -5.19 2.53
C ILE A 75 -7.94 -4.40 1.23
N GLN A 76 -9.16 -4.24 0.72
CA GLN A 76 -9.39 -3.51 -0.52
C GLN A 76 -8.97 -2.04 -0.40
N GLU A 77 -9.37 -1.38 0.69
CA GLU A 77 -8.98 0.01 0.97
C GLU A 77 -7.46 0.15 1.11
N TYR A 78 -6.82 -0.74 1.87
CA TYR A 78 -5.37 -0.74 2.03
C TYR A 78 -4.65 -0.90 0.68
N CYS A 79 -5.09 -1.84 -0.16
CA CYS A 79 -4.51 -2.06 -1.49
C CYS A 79 -4.65 -0.84 -2.39
N VAL A 80 -5.80 -0.15 -2.37
CA VAL A 80 -6.00 1.09 -3.14
C VAL A 80 -5.02 2.17 -2.69
N GLN A 81 -4.86 2.37 -1.38
CA GLN A 81 -3.92 3.36 -0.84
C GLN A 81 -2.45 2.98 -1.12
N TYR A 82 -2.09 1.71 -0.97
CA TYR A 82 -0.74 1.22 -1.27
C TYR A 82 -0.38 1.41 -2.75
N ASN A 83 -1.25 0.99 -3.66
CA ASN A 83 -1.01 1.09 -5.10
C ASN A 83 -0.82 2.53 -5.56
N ARG A 84 -1.45 3.48 -4.87
CA ARG A 84 -1.29 4.89 -5.14
C ARG A 84 0.08 5.44 -4.72
N LEU A 85 0.69 4.87 -3.68
CA LEU A 85 2.05 5.19 -3.25
C LEU A 85 3.14 4.43 -4.03
N LEU A 86 2.77 3.37 -4.76
CA LEU A 86 3.70 2.54 -5.53
C LEU A 86 4.67 3.33 -6.43
N PRO A 87 4.25 4.40 -7.15
CA PRO A 87 5.18 5.22 -7.95
C PRO A 87 6.27 5.91 -7.11
N ILE A 88 5.93 6.34 -5.89
CA ILE A 88 6.88 6.95 -4.94
C ILE A 88 7.85 5.89 -4.42
N ILE A 89 7.33 4.72 -4.04
CA ILE A 89 8.12 3.58 -3.59
C ILE A 89 9.11 3.16 -4.68
N ASN A 90 8.65 3.01 -5.92
CA ASN A 90 9.48 2.67 -7.06
C ASN A 90 10.56 3.72 -7.35
N LEU A 91 10.24 5.02 -7.23
CA LEU A 91 11.24 6.08 -7.33
C LEU A 91 12.32 5.97 -6.25
N ALA A 92 11.93 5.68 -5.00
CA ALA A 92 12.86 5.48 -3.90
C ALA A 92 13.76 4.25 -4.14
N LEU A 93 13.18 3.12 -4.57
CA LEU A 93 13.93 1.90 -4.91
C LEU A 93 14.95 2.15 -6.03
N ILE A 94 14.56 2.84 -7.12
CA ILE A 94 15.48 3.22 -8.21
C ILE A 94 16.64 4.06 -7.68
N LYS A 95 16.36 5.06 -6.82
CA LYS A 95 17.40 5.91 -6.23
C LYS A 95 18.35 5.14 -5.31
N LEU A 96 17.87 4.08 -4.66
CA LEU A 96 18.66 3.19 -3.82
C LEU A 96 19.37 2.06 -4.60
N GLY A 97 19.11 1.93 -5.90
CA GLY A 97 19.68 0.89 -6.77
C GLY A 97 18.99 -0.48 -6.66
N HIS A 98 17.75 -0.52 -6.15
CA HIS A 98 16.95 -1.74 -6.03
C HIS A 98 16.02 -1.93 -7.24
N GLU A 99 15.57 -3.17 -7.48
CA GLU A 99 14.55 -3.46 -8.49
C GLU A 99 13.18 -2.88 -8.09
N VAL A 100 12.39 -2.45 -9.08
CA VAL A 100 11.07 -1.87 -8.87
C VAL A 100 10.01 -2.95 -8.60
N GLU A 101 9.07 -2.64 -7.72
CA GLU A 101 7.91 -3.50 -7.49
C GLU A 101 6.89 -3.31 -8.63
N GLY A 102 6.34 -4.42 -9.14
CA GLY A 102 5.27 -4.39 -10.13
C GLY A 102 5.67 -4.59 -11.60
N SER A 103 6.90 -5.03 -11.90
CA SER A 103 7.29 -5.53 -13.25
C SER A 103 6.60 -6.84 -13.62
N LYS A 104 5.26 -6.81 -13.74
CA LYS A 104 4.44 -7.72 -14.56
C LYS A 104 3.50 -6.97 -15.51
N ILE A 105 3.69 -5.66 -15.70
CA ILE A 105 3.12 -4.93 -16.84
C ILE A 105 4.30 -4.29 -17.57
N GLY A 106 4.63 -4.84 -18.74
CA GLY A 106 5.84 -4.55 -19.49
C GLY A 106 6.01 -3.06 -19.76
N VAL A 107 7.00 -2.47 -19.13
CA VAL A 107 7.63 -1.23 -19.60
C VAL A 107 9.12 -1.52 -19.69
N SER A 108 9.62 -1.59 -20.92
CA SER A 108 11.04 -1.75 -21.21
C SER A 108 11.85 -0.65 -20.50
N PRO A 109 13.07 -0.94 -20.03
CA PRO A 109 13.91 0.05 -19.37
C PRO A 109 14.18 1.22 -20.33
N GLN A 110 13.53 2.36 -20.10
CA GLN A 110 13.91 3.59 -20.79
C GLN A 110 15.31 3.97 -20.29
N LYS A 111 16.23 4.02 -21.25
CA LYS A 111 17.65 4.33 -21.09
C LYS A 111 17.81 5.65 -20.31
N LEU A 112 18.39 5.57 -19.11
CA LEU A 112 18.96 6.73 -18.43
C LEU A 112 20.03 7.37 -19.35
N PRO A 113 20.08 8.70 -19.52
CA PRO A 113 21.10 9.34 -20.33
C PRO A 113 22.47 9.19 -19.67
N LYS A 114 23.42 8.57 -20.38
CA LYS A 114 24.81 8.42 -19.95
C LYS A 114 25.41 9.81 -19.66
N LYS A 115 25.82 10.04 -18.42
CA LYS A 115 26.73 11.12 -18.04
C LYS A 115 27.97 11.04 -18.95
N ARG A 116 28.16 12.05 -19.82
CA ARG A 116 29.43 12.28 -20.52
C ARG A 116 30.48 12.65 -19.47
N THR A 117 31.28 11.68 -19.05
CA THR A 117 32.53 11.94 -18.35
C THR A 117 33.51 12.57 -19.33
N SER A 118 33.94 13.79 -19.01
CA SER A 118 35.16 14.41 -19.52
C SER A 118 36.39 13.66 -19.00
N MET A 119 37.35 13.42 -19.88
CA MET A 119 38.81 13.41 -19.64
C MET A 119 39.48 13.05 -20.97
N SER A 120 40.18 14.00 -21.61
CA SER A 120 41.62 14.25 -21.44
C SER A 120 42.48 13.14 -22.03
N ARG A 121 43.02 13.40 -23.22
CA ARG A 121 44.43 13.23 -23.59
C ARG A 121 44.70 13.99 -24.88
#